data_AF-X1PWW9-F1
#
_entry.id   AF-X1PWW9-F1
#
_cell.length_a   1.000
_cell.length_b   1.000
_cell.length_c   1.000
_cell.angle_alpha   90.00
_cell.angle_beta   90.00
_cell.angle_gamma   90.00
#
_symmetry.space_group_name_H-M   'P 1'
#
loop_
_entity.id
_entity.type
_entity.pdbx_description
1 polymer ?
#
loop_
_entity_poly.entity_id
_entity_poly.type
_entity_poly.pdbx_seq_one_letter_code
_entity_poly.pdbx_strand_id
1 'polypeptide(L)'
;LFAKMWAQFRLQNKPIGRYKLNQELRLKGIKQDIIQKVIDETYNEIDELTLARNIIKEKIVSSKIKNIRIDPKKIYNFLLRRGFSIEVSKNYTKNKEMN
;
A
#
# COMPACT_ATOMS: atom_id res chain seq x y z
N LEU A 1 10.95 18.66 4.31
CA LEU A 1 10.53 18.22 5.68
C LEU A 1 9.15 17.59 5.67
N PHE A 2 8.09 18.35 5.36
CA PHE A 2 6.69 17.86 5.39
C PHE A 2 6.43 16.58 4.57
N ALA A 3 6.93 16.49 3.33
CA ALA A 3 6.72 15.32 2.47
C ALA A 3 7.24 14.01 3.09
N LYS A 4 8.43 14.05 3.71
CA LYS A 4 9.02 12.90 4.41
C LYS A 4 8.19 12.49 5.63
N MET A 5 7.78 13.48 6.44
CA MET A 5 6.91 13.23 7.60
C MET A 5 5.57 12.60 7.18
N TRP A 6 5.00 13.06 6.06
CA TRP A 6 3.76 12.50 5.53
C TRP A 6 3.93 11.04 5.08
N ALA A 7 5.04 10.73 4.40
CA ALA A 7 5.38 9.37 3.99
C ALA A 7 5.54 8.44 5.21
N GLN A 8 6.32 8.86 6.22
CA GLN A 8 6.50 8.12 7.47
C GLN A 8 5.18 7.90 8.21
N PHE A 9 4.37 8.96 8.34
CA PHE A 9 3.04 8.87 8.96
C PHE A 9 2.16 7.82 8.26
N ARG A 10 2.19 7.77 6.93
CA ARG A 10 1.44 6.77 6.16
C ARG A 10 1.95 5.36 6.39
N LEU A 11 3.26 5.14 6.36
CA LEU A 11 3.84 3.83 6.64
C LEU A 11 3.49 3.30 8.02
N GLN A 12 3.39 4.17 9.03
CA GLN A 12 3.08 3.75 10.41
C GLN A 12 1.59 3.51 10.66
N ASN A 13 0.70 4.32 10.05
CA ASN A 13 -0.71 4.34 10.46
C ASN A 13 -1.64 3.67 9.45
N LYS A 14 -1.45 3.93 8.16
CA LYS A 14 -2.29 3.41 7.08
C LYS A 14 -1.40 3.20 5.86
N PRO A 15 -0.65 2.08 5.82
CA PRO A 15 0.31 1.87 4.76
C PRO A 15 -0.37 1.90 3.40
N ILE A 16 0.28 2.59 2.48
CA ILE A 16 -0.12 2.80 1.10
C ILE A 16 1.08 2.50 0.20
N GLY A 17 0.82 2.24 -1.07
CA GLY A 17 1.86 2.08 -2.08
C GLY A 17 2.25 3.41 -2.73
N ARG A 18 3.28 3.35 -3.57
CA ARG A 18 3.90 4.50 -4.24
C ARG A 18 2.90 5.44 -4.92
N TYR A 19 1.91 4.88 -5.64
CA TYR A 19 0.96 5.67 -6.42
C TYR A 19 0.03 6.52 -5.56
N LYS A 20 -0.38 6.01 -4.39
CA LYS A 20 -1.27 6.76 -3.50
C LYS A 20 -0.48 7.81 -2.74
N LEU A 21 0.76 7.50 -2.33
CA LEU A 21 1.62 8.49 -1.69
C LEU A 21 1.91 9.66 -2.64
N ASN A 22 2.20 9.38 -3.92
CA ASN A 22 2.35 10.42 -4.95
C ASN A 22 1.12 11.33 -5.03
N GLN A 23 -0.08 10.74 -5.19
CA GLN A 23 -1.33 11.49 -5.30
C GLN A 23 -1.59 12.37 -4.07
N GLU A 24 -1.38 11.84 -2.86
CA GLU A 24 -1.60 12.59 -1.64
C GLU A 24 -0.64 13.76 -1.48
N LEU A 25 0.63 13.59 -1.84
CA LEU A 25 1.61 14.67 -1.80
C LEU A 25 1.33 15.72 -2.88
N ARG A 26 0.88 15.32 -4.08
CA ARG A 26 0.43 16.25 -5.13
C ARG A 26 -0.76 17.08 -4.69
N LEU A 27 -1.77 16.47 -4.07
CA LEU A 27 -2.94 17.18 -3.53
C LEU A 27 -2.58 18.18 -2.42
N LYS A 28 -1.40 18.04 -1.82
CA LYS A 28 -0.84 18.96 -0.82
C LYS A 28 0.05 20.04 -1.42
N GLY A 29 0.08 20.16 -2.76
CA GLY A 29 0.83 21.21 -3.47
C GLY A 29 2.33 20.98 -3.53
N ILE A 30 2.82 19.76 -3.27
CA ILE A 30 4.26 19.47 -3.27
C ILE A 30 4.72 19.25 -4.71
N LYS A 31 5.85 19.87 -5.07
CA LYS A 31 6.43 19.75 -6.42
C LYS A 31 6.85 18.31 -6.73
N GLN A 32 6.67 17.90 -7.99
CA GLN A 32 6.84 16.51 -8.43
C GLN A 32 8.27 15.96 -8.22
N ASP A 33 9.29 16.80 -8.36
CA ASP A 33 10.69 16.46 -8.08
C ASP A 33 10.92 16.08 -6.61
N ILE A 34 10.34 16.86 -5.68
CA ILE A 34 10.38 16.58 -4.24
C ILE A 34 9.62 15.28 -3.94
N ILE A 35 8.46 15.08 -4.56
CA ILE A 35 7.65 13.86 -4.39
C ILE A 35 8.44 12.63 -4.82
N GLN A 36 9.08 12.69 -5.99
CA GLN A 36 9.83 11.56 -6.53
C GLN A 36 10.96 11.17 -5.58
N LYS A 37 11.77 12.15 -5.14
CA LYS A 37 12.85 11.91 -4.16
C LYS A 37 12.33 11.26 -2.88
N VAL A 38 11.22 11.75 -2.34
CA VAL A 38 10.64 11.21 -1.10
C VAL A 38 10.10 9.80 -1.29
N ILE A 39 9.42 9.52 -2.40
CA ILE A 39 8.93 8.17 -2.71
C ILE A 39 10.12 7.21 -2.85
N ASP A 40 11.15 7.61 -3.58
CA ASP A 40 12.32 6.76 -3.79
C ASP A 40 13.03 6.47 -2.47
N GLU A 41 13.30 7.49 -1.64
CA GLU A 41 13.83 7.29 -0.29
C GLU A 41 12.94 6.38 0.57
N THR A 42 11.62 6.58 0.54
CA THR A 42 10.67 5.82 1.38
C THR A 42 10.61 4.34 1.01
N TYR A 43 10.62 4.01 -0.28
CA TYR A 43 10.44 2.64 -0.76
C TYR A 43 11.73 1.99 -1.25
N ASN A 44 12.88 2.64 -1.11
CA ASN A 44 14.19 2.00 -1.32
C ASN A 44 14.56 1.10 -0.12
N GLU A 45 14.13 1.47 1.08
CA GLU A 45 14.41 0.73 2.32
C GLU A 45 13.31 -0.29 2.67
N ILE A 46 12.21 -0.31 1.92
CA ILE A 46 11.02 -1.10 2.24
C ILE A 46 10.70 -2.05 1.10
N ASP A 47 10.61 -3.34 1.40
CA ASP A 47 10.00 -4.30 0.50
C ASP A 47 8.48 -4.05 0.41
N GLU A 48 8.04 -3.47 -0.71
CA GLU A 48 6.64 -3.14 -0.99
C GLU A 48 5.75 -4.41 -0.99
N LEU A 49 6.29 -5.59 -1.31
CA LEU A 49 5.57 -6.87 -1.20
C LEU A 49 5.30 -7.24 0.25
N THR A 50 6.32 -7.14 1.11
CA THR A 50 6.17 -7.37 2.56
C THR A 50 5.17 -6.39 3.17
N LEU A 51 5.20 -5.12 2.77
CA LEU A 51 4.23 -4.13 3.22
C LEU A 51 2.79 -4.53 2.82
N ALA A 52 2.59 -4.89 1.54
CA ALA A 52 1.29 -5.36 1.06
C ALA A 52 0.81 -6.60 1.83
N ARG A 53 1.71 -7.57 2.06
CA ARG A 53 1.40 -8.81 2.78
C ARG A 53 0.90 -8.55 4.20
N ASN A 54 1.56 -7.66 4.93
CA ASN A 54 1.16 -7.29 6.30
C ASN A 54 -0.27 -6.70 6.34
N ILE A 55 -0.58 -5.77 5.43
CA ILE A 55 -1.91 -5.16 5.34
C ILE A 55 -2.99 -6.21 5.02
N ILE A 56 -2.66 -7.17 4.15
CA ILE A 56 -3.59 -8.24 3.75
C ILE A 56 -3.82 -9.19 4.91
N LYS A 57 -2.78 -9.55 5.66
CA LYS A 57 -2.88 -10.39 6.86
C LYS A 57 -3.85 -9.79 7.87
N GLU A 58 -3.70 -8.50 8.18
CA GLU A 58 -4.64 -7.77 9.06
C GLU A 58 -6.08 -7.79 8.51
N LYS A 59 -6.24 -7.58 7.21
CA LYS A 59 -7.55 -7.61 6.54
C LYS A 59 -8.20 -9.01 6.61
N ILE A 60 -7.41 -10.07 6.44
CA ILE A 60 -7.87 -11.46 6.55
C ILE A 60 -8.32 -11.74 7.98
N VAL A 61 -7.51 -11.41 8.98
CA VAL A 61 -7.85 -11.59 10.39
C VAL A 61 -9.15 -10.85 10.72
N SER A 62 -9.26 -9.57 10.35
CA SER A 62 -10.46 -8.77 10.59
C SER A 62 -11.72 -9.34 9.90
N SER A 63 -11.56 -9.92 8.71
CA SER A 63 -12.71 -10.51 7.99
C SER A 63 -13.11 -11.86 8.56
N LYS A 64 -12.15 -12.68 9.02
CA LYS A 64 -12.43 -13.93 9.75
C LYS A 64 -13.25 -13.67 11.01
N ILE A 65 -12.86 -12.67 11.81
CA ILE A 65 -13.61 -12.25 13.01
C ILE A 65 -15.06 -11.88 12.68
N LYS A 66 -15.29 -11.31 11.49
CA LYS A 66 -16.62 -10.88 11.01
C LYS A 66 -17.38 -11.97 10.24
N ASN A 67 -16.85 -13.20 10.15
CA ASN A 67 -17.39 -14.27 9.30
C ASN A 67 -17.59 -13.86 7.82
N ILE A 68 -16.74 -12.96 7.32
CA ILE A 68 -16.78 -12.50 5.92
C ILE A 68 -15.79 -13.31 5.09
N ARG A 69 -16.30 -14.02 4.08
CA ARG A 69 -15.46 -14.65 3.07
C ARG A 69 -14.77 -13.58 2.21
N ILE A 70 -13.44 -13.64 2.16
CA ILE A 70 -12.63 -12.76 1.31
C ILE A 70 -12.44 -13.43 -0.05
N ASP A 71 -12.84 -12.71 -1.09
CA ASP A 71 -12.53 -13.03 -2.48
C ASP A 71 -11.14 -12.46 -2.85
N PRO A 72 -10.22 -13.25 -3.44
CA PRO A 72 -8.93 -12.77 -3.96
C PRO A 72 -9.05 -11.50 -4.82
N LYS A 73 -10.10 -11.39 -5.65
CA LYS A 73 -10.37 -10.19 -6.46
C LYS A 73 -10.62 -8.95 -5.60
N LYS A 74 -11.23 -9.11 -4.43
CA LYS A 74 -11.42 -8.02 -3.46
C LYS A 74 -10.09 -7.59 -2.82
N ILE A 75 -9.15 -8.52 -2.60
CA ILE A 75 -7.80 -8.20 -2.12
C ILE A 75 -7.03 -7.43 -3.19
N TYR A 76 -7.01 -7.93 -4.41
CA TYR A 76 -6.40 -7.25 -5.56
C TYR A 76 -6.90 -5.80 -5.69
N ASN A 77 -8.22 -5.61 -5.77
CA ASN A 77 -8.82 -4.29 -5.87
C ASN A 77 -8.53 -3.40 -4.65
N PHE A 78 -8.41 -4.00 -3.46
CA PHE A 78 -8.09 -3.27 -2.24
C PHE A 78 -6.65 -2.72 -2.28
N LEU A 79 -5.68 -3.51 -2.74
CA LEU A 79 -4.29 -3.07 -2.90
C LEU A 79 -4.15 -1.96 -3.95
N LEU A 80 -4.86 -2.07 -5.08
CA LEU A 80 -4.91 -1.00 -6.07
C LEU A 80 -5.44 0.32 -5.48
N ARG A 81 -6.52 0.27 -4.69
CA ARG A 81 -7.05 1.47 -4.01
C ARG A 81 -6.11 2.03 -2.95
N ARG A 82 -5.24 1.18 -2.39
CA ARG A 82 -4.13 1.58 -1.51
C ARG A 82 -2.90 2.09 -2.28
N GLY A 83 -2.93 2.08 -3.61
CA GLY A 83 -1.87 2.63 -4.46
C GLY A 83 -0.66 1.71 -4.64
N PHE A 84 -0.80 0.42 -4.38
CA PHE A 84 0.20 -0.57 -4.77
C PHE A 84 0.18 -0.79 -6.28
N SER A 85 1.33 -1.17 -6.84
CA SER A 85 1.42 -1.46 -8.27
C SER A 85 0.55 -2.66 -8.67
N ILE A 86 0.26 -2.74 -9.97
CA ILE A 86 -0.44 -3.89 -10.55
C ILE A 86 0.35 -5.17 -10.30
N GLU A 87 1.68 -5.11 -10.38
CA GLU A 87 2.58 -6.24 -10.13
C GLU A 87 2.45 -6.76 -8.69
N VAL A 88 2.61 -5.88 -7.70
CA VAL A 88 2.42 -6.22 -6.28
C VAL A 88 1.02 -6.78 -6.04
N SER A 89 0.00 -6.15 -6.62
CA SER A 89 -1.39 -6.56 -6.42
C SER A 89 -1.71 -7.91 -7.05
N LYS A 90 -1.15 -8.22 -8.23
CA LYS A 90 -1.41 -9.46 -8.99
C LYS A 90 -1.00 -10.72 -8.22
N ASN A 91 -0.02 -10.63 -7.31
CA ASN A 91 0.38 -11.76 -6.44
C ASN A 91 -0.78 -12.36 -5.65
N TYR A 92 -1.86 -11.61 -5.45
CA TYR A 92 -3.03 -12.02 -4.66
C TYR A 92 -4.26 -12.38 -5.51
N THR A 93 -4.12 -12.50 -6.83
CA THR A 93 -5.23 -12.84 -7.74
C THR A 93 -5.41 -14.33 -7.99
N LYS A 94 -4.36 -15.12 -7.76
CA LYS A 94 -4.37 -16.59 -7.78
C LYS A 94 -3.98 -17.05 -6.38
N ASN A 95 -4.55 -18.15 -5.88
CA ASN A 95 -4.45 -18.71 -4.51
C ASN A 95 -3.04 -18.88 -3.87
N LYS A 96 -1.96 -18.29 -4.39
CA LYS A 96 -0.56 -18.56 -4.03
C LYS A 96 -0.10 -17.98 -2.69
N GLU A 97 -0.75 -16.94 -2.15
CA GLU A 97 -0.32 -16.29 -0.90
C GLU A 97 -1.43 -16.14 0.17
N MET A 98 -2.58 -16.81 -0.01
CA MET A 98 -3.71 -16.70 0.94
C MET A 98 -3.78 -17.84 1.96
N ASN A 99 -2.76 -18.70 2.01
CA ASN A 99 -2.62 -19.79 2.98
C ASN A 99 -1.77 -19.34 4.18
#